data_AF-A0A9D6Q4S4-F1
#
_entry.id   AF-A0A9D6Q4S4-F1
#
_cell.length_a   1.000
_cell.length_b   1.000
_cell.length_c   1.000
_cell.angle_alpha   90.00
_cell.angle_beta   90.00
_cell.angle_gamma   90.00
#
_symmetry.space_group_name_H-M   'P 1'
#
loop_
_entity.id
_entity.type
_entity.pdbx_description
1 polymer ?
#
loop_
_entity_poly.entity_id
_entity_poly.type
_entity_poly.pdbx_seq_one_letter_code
_entity_poly.pdbx_strand_id
1 'polypeptide(L)'
;MLVGIGIYQSMAGSAEGKGIFASKKCGDCHLTAGPNTDKAFADKLKHKGPDLWFAGSKFKKDWLEGWLKNPKPIRQMEYNSIEKKNSGNHSKLSDKEAGDVTA
;
A
#
# COMPACT_ATOMS: atom_id res chain seq x y z
N MET A 1 16.94 -41.66 8.11
CA MET A 1 16.48 -40.61 7.16
C MET A 1 15.10 -41.01 6.69
N LEU A 2 14.05 -40.26 7.02
CA LEU A 2 12.77 -40.25 6.30
C LEU A 2 11.95 -39.03 6.80
N VAL A 3 12.09 -37.96 6.00
CA VAL A 3 11.19 -36.84 5.71
C VAL A 3 10.12 -36.47 6.76
N GLY A 4 10.38 -35.40 7.51
CA GLY A 4 9.37 -34.69 8.28
C GLY A 4 8.39 -33.98 7.35
N ILE A 5 7.11 -34.26 7.55
CA ILE A 5 5.99 -33.55 6.94
C ILE A 5 5.99 -32.13 7.52
N GLY A 6 6.76 -31.25 6.88
CA GLY A 6 6.62 -29.82 7.07
C GLY A 6 5.29 -29.39 6.48
N ILE A 7 4.33 -29.08 7.33
CA ILE A 7 3.19 -28.24 6.99
C ILE A 7 3.73 -26.90 6.48
N TYR A 8 4.04 -26.82 5.18
CA TYR A 8 4.32 -25.54 4.53
C TYR A 8 3.04 -24.72 4.64
N GLN A 9 3.06 -23.74 5.54
CA GLN A 9 1.94 -22.85 5.79
C GLN A 9 1.44 -22.30 4.46
N SER A 10 0.16 -22.58 4.28
CA SER A 10 -0.70 -22.35 3.15
C SER A 10 -0.70 -20.89 2.69
N MET A 11 -0.98 -20.73 1.39
CA MET A 11 -1.22 -19.51 0.61
C MET A 11 -2.32 -18.63 1.20
N ALA A 12 -2.08 -18.06 2.37
CA ALA A 12 -2.98 -17.19 3.12
C ALA A 12 -2.53 -15.73 2.90
N GLY A 13 -2.36 -15.35 1.63
CA GLY A 13 -1.83 -14.02 1.28
C GLY A 13 -2.96 -12.99 1.17
N SER A 14 -3.94 -13.25 0.30
CA SER A 14 -4.94 -12.23 -0.07
C SER A 14 -6.01 -11.98 0.99
N ALA A 15 -6.46 -13.01 1.73
CA ALA A 15 -7.48 -12.84 2.76
C ALA A 15 -6.91 -12.11 4.00
N GLU A 16 -5.71 -12.51 4.42
CA GLU A 16 -4.92 -11.89 5.47
C GLU A 16 -4.53 -10.47 5.07
N GLY A 17 -4.08 -10.27 3.83
CA GLY A 17 -3.80 -8.97 3.24
C GLY A 17 -4.99 -8.02 3.31
N LYS A 18 -6.21 -8.48 3.01
CA LYS A 18 -7.43 -7.66 3.19
C LYS A 18 -7.67 -7.27 4.65
N GLY A 19 -7.44 -8.19 5.58
CA GLY A 19 -7.54 -7.91 7.01
C GLY A 19 -6.50 -6.89 7.49
N ILE A 20 -5.26 -7.01 7.03
CA ILE A 20 -4.18 -6.05 7.30
C ILE A 20 -4.54 -4.68 6.72
N PHE A 21 -5.01 -4.62 5.48
CA PHE A 21 -5.42 -3.38 4.81
C PHE A 21 -6.47 -2.61 5.61
N ALA A 22 -7.48 -3.33 6.13
CA ALA A 22 -8.52 -2.75 6.97
C ALA A 22 -7.97 -2.31 8.35
N SER A 23 -7.23 -3.19 9.04
CA SER A 23 -6.71 -2.91 10.39
C SER A 23 -5.69 -1.77 10.46
N LYS A 24 -4.87 -1.62 9.41
CA LYS A 24 -3.93 -0.49 9.25
C LYS A 24 -4.59 0.78 8.73
N LYS A 25 -5.91 0.73 8.47
CA LYS A 25 -6.73 1.85 8.03
C LYS A 25 -6.21 2.51 6.75
N CYS A 26 -5.75 1.70 5.79
CA CYS A 26 -5.23 2.23 4.52
C CYS A 26 -6.27 3.09 3.78
N GLY A 27 -7.57 2.77 3.94
CA GLY A 27 -8.69 3.52 3.38
C GLY A 27 -8.93 4.91 3.98
N ASP A 28 -8.35 5.25 5.15
CA ASP A 28 -8.50 6.58 5.75
C ASP A 28 -7.75 7.66 4.95
N CYS A 29 -6.77 7.25 4.14
CA CYS A 29 -5.98 8.12 3.29
C CYS A 29 -6.15 7.82 1.80
N HIS A 30 -6.30 6.54 1.44
CA HIS A 30 -6.30 6.10 0.05
C HIS A 30 -7.71 5.75 -0.43
N LEU A 31 -8.06 6.27 -1.61
CA LEU A 31 -9.16 5.72 -2.39
C LEU A 31 -8.76 4.34 -2.92
N THR A 32 -9.67 3.38 -2.79
CA THR A 32 -9.43 1.98 -3.19
C THR A 32 -10.54 1.42 -4.05
N ALA A 33 -11.75 1.95 -3.94
CA ALA A 33 -12.84 1.66 -4.84
C ALA A 33 -12.67 2.49 -6.11
N GLY A 34 -13.06 1.91 -7.23
CA GLY A 34 -12.99 2.61 -8.49
C GLY A 34 -13.97 2.08 -9.52
N PRO A 35 -13.93 2.67 -10.73
CA PRO A 35 -12.97 3.70 -11.15
C PRO A 35 -13.08 5.01 -10.35
N ASN A 36 -11.98 5.75 -10.23
CA ASN A 36 -11.96 7.04 -9.54
C ASN A 36 -12.99 8.01 -10.14
N THR A 37 -13.81 8.61 -9.28
CA THR A 37 -14.92 9.50 -9.64
C THR A 37 -14.62 10.98 -9.48
N ASP A 38 -13.40 11.38 -9.13
CA ASP A 38 -12.95 12.77 -9.05
C ASP A 38 -13.24 13.48 -10.38
N LYS A 39 -13.93 14.61 -10.35
CA LYS A 39 -14.32 15.35 -11.57
C LYS A 39 -13.47 16.58 -11.80
N ALA A 40 -12.89 17.14 -10.74
CA ALA A 40 -12.02 18.31 -10.79
C ALA A 40 -10.74 18.11 -9.98
N PHE A 41 -9.73 18.96 -10.23
CA PHE A 41 -8.50 18.97 -9.45
C PHE A 41 -8.75 19.18 -7.96
N ALA A 42 -9.74 20.02 -7.60
CA ALA A 42 -10.12 20.25 -6.22
C ALA A 42 -10.62 18.99 -5.48
N ASP A 43 -11.15 18.00 -6.19
CA ASP A 43 -11.54 16.72 -5.57
C ASP A 43 -10.30 15.91 -5.18
N LYS A 44 -9.26 15.94 -6.01
CA LYS A 44 -7.98 15.27 -5.74
C LYS A 44 -7.30 15.82 -4.49
N LEU A 45 -7.43 17.12 -4.25
CA LEU A 45 -6.87 17.80 -3.08
C LEU A 45 -7.56 17.43 -1.76
N LYS A 46 -8.75 16.82 -1.79
CA LYS A 46 -9.46 16.36 -0.58
C LYS A 46 -8.89 15.05 -0.04
N HIS A 47 -8.18 14.29 -0.87
CA HIS A 47 -7.62 12.99 -0.51
C HIS A 47 -6.23 13.18 0.11
N LYS A 48 -5.99 12.48 1.23
CA LYS A 48 -4.69 12.52 1.92
C LYS A 48 -3.61 11.68 1.22
N GLY A 49 -4.04 10.62 0.53
CA GLY A 49 -3.18 9.71 -0.22
C GLY A 49 -3.64 9.55 -1.68
N PRO A 50 -2.75 9.07 -2.56
CA PRO A 50 -3.10 8.77 -3.94
C PRO A 50 -4.11 7.61 -4.03
N ASP A 51 -4.91 7.64 -5.09
CA ASP A 51 -5.79 6.52 -5.47
C ASP A 51 -5.01 5.23 -5.78
N LEU A 52 -5.49 4.12 -5.21
CA LEU A 52 -4.92 2.78 -5.31
C LEU A 52 -5.71 1.82 -6.19
N TRP A 53 -6.83 2.22 -6.82
CA TRP A 53 -7.68 1.33 -7.64
C TRP A 53 -6.89 0.53 -8.68
N PHE A 54 -5.86 1.14 -9.29
CA PHE A 54 -4.99 0.50 -10.29
C PHE A 54 -3.62 0.08 -9.74
N ALA A 55 -3.40 0.09 -8.43
CA ALA A 55 -2.08 -0.16 -7.84
C ALA A 55 -1.51 -1.53 -8.23
N GLY A 56 -2.35 -2.57 -8.27
CA GLY A 56 -1.92 -3.94 -8.64
C GLY A 56 -1.37 -4.07 -10.06
N SER A 57 -1.74 -3.19 -11.00
CA SER A 57 -1.21 -3.19 -12.37
C SER A 57 -0.05 -2.20 -12.56
N LYS A 58 0.10 -1.21 -11.67
CA LYS A 58 1.09 -0.13 -11.78
C LYS A 58 2.43 -0.48 -11.15
N PHE A 59 2.41 -1.26 -10.07
CA PHE A 59 3.61 -1.53 -9.28
C PHE A 59 4.06 -2.97 -9.44
N LYS A 60 5.39 -3.16 -9.48
CA LYS A 60 5.99 -4.49 -9.33
C LYS A 60 5.83 -4.94 -7.87
N LYS A 61 5.40 -6.18 -7.64
CA LYS A 61 5.16 -6.73 -6.28
C LYS A 61 6.38 -6.52 -5.36
N ASP A 62 7.57 -6.95 -5.79
CA ASP A 62 8.79 -6.85 -4.98
C ASP A 62 9.14 -5.42 -4.60
N TRP A 63 8.89 -4.47 -5.52
CA TRP A 63 9.12 -3.06 -5.25
C TRP A 63 8.13 -2.53 -4.22
N LEU A 64 6.84 -2.87 -4.35
CA LEU A 64 5.79 -2.41 -3.45
C LEU A 64 5.97 -2.99 -2.05
N GLU A 65 6.28 -4.29 -1.97
CA GLU A 65 6.58 -4.97 -0.71
C GLU A 65 7.80 -4.33 -0.02
N GLY A 66 8.89 -4.10 -0.76
CA GLY A 66 10.07 -3.42 -0.24
C GLY A 66 9.79 -1.99 0.22
N TRP A 67 8.95 -1.26 -0.51
CA TRP A 67 8.55 0.09 -0.12
C TRP A 67 7.69 0.10 1.14
N LEU A 68 6.75 -0.84 1.30
CA LEU A 68 5.91 -0.91 2.51
C LEU A 68 6.72 -1.29 3.78
N LYS A 69 7.82 -2.03 3.64
CA LYS A 69 8.75 -2.35 4.73
C LYS A 69 9.61 -1.16 5.14
N ASN A 70 9.87 -0.22 4.25
CA ASN A 70 10.69 0.95 4.52
C ASN A 70 10.24 2.14 3.65
N PRO A 71 9.07 2.74 3.98
CA PRO A 71 8.46 3.73 3.11
C PRO A 71 9.31 4.98 3.06
N LYS A 72 9.55 5.45 1.84
CA LYS A 72 10.24 6.71 1.57
C LYS A 72 9.37 7.58 0.65
N PRO A 73 9.45 8.91 0.75
CA PRO A 73 8.77 9.79 -0.20
C PRO A 73 9.11 9.42 -1.64
N ILE A 74 8.09 9.04 -2.42
CA ILE A 74 8.25 8.82 -3.88
C ILE A 74 8.40 10.18 -4.58
N ARG A 75 7.73 11.21 -4.05
CA ARG A 75 7.87 12.61 -4.47
C ARG A 75 8.51 13.40 -3.34
N GLN A 76 9.53 14.19 -3.67
CA GLN A 76 10.30 14.95 -2.68
C GLN A 76 9.51 16.11 -2.05
N MET A 77 8.56 16.68 -2.80
CA MET A 77 7.72 17.78 -2.33
C MET A 77 6.32 17.29 -1.92
N GLU A 78 5.71 18.02 -0.98
CA GLU A 78 4.32 17.81 -0.57
C GLU A 78 3.40 17.97 -1.78
N TYR A 79 2.30 17.23 -1.80
CA TYR A 79 1.36 17.31 -2.92
C TYR A 79 0.81 18.74 -3.05
N ASN A 80 0.82 19.28 -4.28
CA ASN A 80 0.43 20.65 -4.56
C ASN A 80 1.28 21.74 -3.88
N SER A 81 2.56 21.46 -3.60
CA SER A 81 3.53 22.48 -3.14
C SER A 81 4.88 22.32 -3.83
N ILE A 82 5.53 23.45 -4.15
CA ILE A 82 6.92 23.52 -4.62
C ILE A 82 7.89 23.99 -3.54
N GLU A 83 7.37 24.37 -2.36
CA GLU A 83 8.16 24.96 -1.27
C GLU A 83 8.26 24.00 -0.08
N LYS A 84 7.21 23.20 0.15
CA LYS A 84 7.14 22.26 1.25
C LYS A 84 7.66 20.89 0.86
N LYS A 85 8.65 20.39 1.60
CA LYS A 85 9.13 19.01 1.46
C LYS A 85 8.06 18.03 1.94
N ASN A 86 8.01 16.88 1.28
CA ASN A 86 7.18 15.75 1.71
C ASN A 86 7.72 15.21 3.04
N SER A 87 6.88 15.18 4.07
CA SER A 87 7.25 14.69 5.40
C SER A 87 7.51 13.18 5.45
N GLY A 88 7.06 12.40 4.44
CA GLY A 88 7.30 10.96 4.38
C GLY A 88 6.55 10.16 5.43
N ASN A 89 5.42 10.65 5.92
CA ASN A 89 4.68 10.08 7.05
C ASN A 89 3.83 8.83 6.71
N HIS A 90 4.32 7.95 5.84
CA HIS A 90 3.63 6.70 5.55
C HIS A 90 3.99 5.62 6.57
N SER A 91 3.01 4.85 7.03
CA SER A 91 3.24 3.77 7.99
C SER A 91 4.07 2.65 7.40
N LYS A 92 5.04 2.15 8.19
CA LYS A 92 5.83 0.95 7.88
C LYS A 92 5.04 -0.30 8.25
N LEU A 93 5.20 -1.35 7.45
CA LEU A 93 4.73 -2.71 7.75
C LEU A 93 5.89 -3.64 8.14
N SER A 94 5.57 -4.69 8.89
CA SER A 94 6.49 -5.82 9.09
C SER A 94 6.65 -6.62 7.80
N ASP A 95 7.63 -7.53 7.78
CA ASP A 95 7.91 -8.30 6.56
C ASP A 95 6.74 -9.18 6.13
N LYS A 96 6.09 -9.84 7.10
CA LYS A 96 4.91 -10.66 6.86
C LYS A 96 3.75 -9.82 6.35
N GLU A 97 3.46 -8.70 7.01
CA GLU A 97 2.34 -7.83 6.63
C GLU A 97 2.51 -7.25 5.23
N ALA A 98 3.73 -6.84 4.86
CA ALA A 98 4.02 -6.34 3.52
C ALA A 98 3.87 -7.43 2.45
N GLY A 99 4.30 -8.65 2.74
CA GLY A 99 4.10 -9.80 1.85
C GLY A 99 2.63 -10.12 1.62
N ASP A 100 1.85 -10.17 2.70
CA ASP A 100 0.41 -10.50 2.67
C ASP A 100 -0.40 -9.41 1.94
N VAL A 101 -0.16 -8.11 2.23
CA VAL A 101 -0.94 -7.01 1.61
C VAL A 101 -0.65 -6.83 0.12
N THR A 102 0.46 -7.37 -0.37
CA THR A 102 0.87 -7.31 -1.79
C THR A 102 0.61 -8.61 -2.55
N ALA A 103 -0.01 -9.61 -1.90
CA ALA A 103 -0.26 -10.95 -2.46
C ALA A 103 -1.42 -10.98 -3.48
#